data_AF-F8J8Q5-F1
#
_entry.id   AF-F8J8Q5-F1
#
_cell.length_a   1.000
_cell.length_b   1.000
_cell.length_c   1.000
_cell.angle_alpha   90.00
_cell.angle_beta   90.00
_cell.angle_gamma   90.00
#
_symmetry.space_group_name_H-M   'P 1'
#
loop_
_entity.id
_entity.type
_entity.pdbx_description
1 polymer ?
#
loop_
_entity_poly.entity_id
_entity_poly.type
_entity_poly.pdbx_seq_one_letter_code
_entity_poly.pdbx_strand_id
1 'polypeptide(L)'
;METTLKSLLVALSFLALAPAAYAAESAENGVELAFMPSAMDVTLLNEGGKYVAIDLKKIAKGEKCHMEKDSVIMKIGPGATPGSTLVRYAAPNLSHGGCPFMTEFELSNADYSAARAEYNAKAEEASKKIDDLKKQLGDKWNELTKSAEPQKEAEPPKN
;
A
#
# COMPACT_ATOMS: atom_id res chain seq x y z
N MET A 1 -35.03 -63.89 0.97
CA MET A 1 -35.55 -62.66 0.34
C MET A 1 -35.64 -61.62 1.42
N GLU A 2 -35.51 -60.33 1.05
CA GLU A 2 -35.47 -59.14 1.92
C GLU A 2 -34.10 -58.86 2.57
N THR A 3 -33.49 -57.67 2.56
CA THR A 3 -33.63 -56.38 1.85
C THR A 3 -32.35 -55.60 2.23
N THR A 4 -31.52 -55.17 1.28
CA THR A 4 -30.39 -54.26 1.57
C THR A 4 -30.66 -52.92 0.90
N LEU A 5 -30.94 -51.90 1.71
CA LEU A 5 -31.31 -50.56 1.25
C LEU A 5 -30.38 -49.51 1.90
N LYS A 6 -29.99 -48.53 1.07
CA LYS A 6 -29.32 -47.23 1.32
C LYS A 6 -27.79 -47.28 1.33
N SER A 7 -27.13 -46.97 0.22
CA SER A 7 -26.99 -45.69 -0.51
C SER A 7 -26.18 -44.60 0.20
N LEU A 8 -25.22 -44.09 -0.58
CA LEU A 8 -24.67 -42.74 -0.63
C LEU A 8 -23.57 -42.37 0.39
N LEU A 9 -22.34 -42.28 -0.09
CA LEU A 9 -21.62 -41.00 -0.16
C LEU A 9 -20.39 -41.11 -1.08
N VAL A 10 -20.53 -40.55 -2.27
CA VAL A 10 -19.44 -40.09 -3.12
C VAL A 10 -19.07 -38.69 -2.62
N ALA A 11 -17.80 -38.45 -2.30
CA ALA A 11 -17.27 -37.09 -2.21
C ALA A 11 -15.90 -37.06 -2.89
N LEU A 12 -15.88 -36.45 -4.08
CA LEU A 12 -14.71 -36.15 -4.88
C LEU A 12 -13.79 -35.20 -4.10
N SER A 13 -12.57 -35.68 -3.81
CA SER A 13 -11.46 -34.80 -3.46
C SER A 13 -10.93 -34.15 -4.73
N PHE A 14 -11.53 -33.03 -5.14
CA PHE A 14 -10.87 -32.12 -6.08
C PHE A 14 -9.62 -31.57 -5.39
N LEU A 15 -8.47 -32.13 -5.75
CA LEU A 15 -7.17 -31.49 -5.54
C LEU A 15 -7.21 -30.19 -6.35
N ALA A 16 -7.53 -29.09 -5.67
CA ALA A 16 -7.45 -27.77 -6.26
C ALA A 16 -5.99 -27.49 -6.62
N LEU A 17 -5.73 -27.50 -7.92
CA LEU A 17 -4.58 -26.85 -8.54
C LEU A 17 -4.60 -25.39 -8.10
N ALA A 18 -3.74 -25.01 -7.15
CA ALA A 18 -3.45 -23.62 -6.89
C ALA A 18 -2.31 -23.20 -7.83
N PRO A 19 -2.54 -22.34 -8.83
CA PRO A 19 -1.45 -21.70 -9.53
C PRO A 19 -0.81 -20.70 -8.55
N ALA A 20 0.34 -21.07 -7.99
CA ALA A 20 1.27 -20.10 -7.43
C ALA A 20 1.93 -19.37 -8.61
N ALA A 21 1.15 -18.52 -9.29
CA ALA A 21 1.62 -17.67 -10.36
C ALA A 21 1.65 -16.23 -9.85
N TYR A 22 2.81 -15.61 -10.05
CA TYR A 22 3.09 -14.18 -9.97
C TYR A 22 3.20 -13.62 -8.55
N ALA A 23 4.32 -13.96 -7.90
CA ALA A 23 5.05 -12.92 -7.19
C ALA A 23 5.36 -11.82 -8.24
N ALA A 24 4.65 -10.70 -8.16
CA ALA A 24 5.03 -9.51 -8.91
C ALA A 24 6.45 -9.13 -8.49
N GLU A 25 7.39 -9.45 -9.37
CA GLU A 25 8.78 -9.08 -9.30
C GLU A 25 8.85 -7.54 -9.35
N SER A 26 8.90 -6.93 -8.17
CA SER A 26 9.19 -5.50 -7.98
C SER A 26 9.81 -5.31 -6.59
N ALA A 27 10.64 -6.27 -6.16
CA ALA A 27 11.49 -6.15 -4.98
C ALA A 27 12.89 -5.59 -5.32
N GLU A 28 13.12 -5.14 -6.55
CA GLU A 28 14.44 -4.75 -7.03
C GLU A 28 14.90 -3.34 -6.61
N ASN A 29 14.13 -2.58 -5.81
CA ASN A 29 14.55 -1.24 -5.36
C ASN A 29 14.07 -0.85 -3.94
N GLY A 30 13.77 -1.79 -3.06
CA GLY A 30 13.46 -1.49 -1.64
C GLY A 30 12.14 -0.75 -1.38
N VAL A 31 11.37 -0.40 -2.41
CA VAL A 31 10.10 0.32 -2.30
C VAL A 31 8.92 -0.63 -2.49
N GLU A 32 8.16 -0.86 -1.41
CA GLU A 32 6.96 -1.70 -1.45
C GLU A 32 5.70 -0.84 -1.59
N LEU A 33 5.04 -0.91 -2.74
CA LEU A 33 3.82 -0.16 -3.06
C LEU A 33 2.57 -1.02 -2.84
N ALA A 34 1.46 -0.39 -2.51
CA ALA A 34 0.18 -1.07 -2.34
C ALA A 34 -0.99 -0.18 -2.80
N PHE A 35 -2.15 -0.80 -3.02
CA PHE A 35 -3.38 -0.11 -3.39
C PHE A 35 -4.40 -0.21 -2.26
N MET A 36 -4.96 0.93 -1.88
CA MET A 36 -6.00 0.95 -0.85
C MET A 36 -7.18 0.05 -1.27
N PRO A 37 -7.51 -0.99 -0.49
CA PRO A 37 -8.54 -1.97 -0.90
C PRO A 37 -9.95 -1.38 -0.86
N SER A 38 -10.15 -0.34 -0.04
CA SER A 38 -11.39 0.40 0.11
C SER A 38 -11.11 1.85 0.49
N ALA A 39 -12.09 2.73 0.22
CA ALA A 39 -12.04 4.10 0.72
C ALA A 39 -12.18 4.10 2.26
N MET A 40 -11.40 4.94 2.94
CA MET A 40 -11.42 5.06 4.40
C MET A 40 -10.86 6.39 4.88
N ASP A 41 -11.21 6.76 6.12
CA ASP A 41 -10.59 7.88 6.80
C ASP A 41 -9.34 7.42 7.56
N VAL A 42 -8.21 8.09 7.33
CA VAL A 42 -6.95 7.83 8.02
C VAL A 42 -6.57 9.02 8.89
N THR A 43 -5.92 8.72 10.02
CA THR A 43 -5.43 9.75 10.94
C THR A 43 -4.00 10.11 10.56
N LEU A 44 -3.73 11.40 10.36
CA LEU A 44 -2.43 11.89 9.94
C LEU A 44 -1.41 11.80 11.06
N LEU A 45 -0.26 11.19 10.79
CA LEU A 45 0.89 11.12 11.70
C LEU A 45 1.90 12.26 11.46
N ASN A 46 1.86 12.88 10.29
CA ASN A 46 2.65 14.05 9.92
C ASN A 46 1.74 15.15 9.34
N GLU A 47 2.22 16.39 9.37
CA GLU A 47 1.63 17.43 8.51
C GLU A 47 1.98 17.06 7.06
N GLY A 48 0.99 17.00 6.17
CA GLY A 48 1.19 16.57 4.79
C GLY A 48 2.31 17.34 4.06
N GLY A 49 2.91 16.70 3.04
CA GLY A 49 3.95 17.33 2.23
C GLY A 49 3.36 18.41 1.32
N LYS A 50 4.07 19.53 1.18
CA LYS A 50 3.71 20.56 0.20
C LYS A 50 3.98 20.03 -1.21
N TYR A 51 2.92 19.70 -1.95
CA TYR A 51 3.01 19.52 -3.41
C TYR A 51 2.63 20.83 -4.08
N VAL A 52 3.60 21.46 -4.74
CA VAL A 52 3.50 22.86 -5.23
C VAL A 52 2.51 23.03 -6.38
N ALA A 53 2.03 21.93 -7.01
CA ALA A 53 1.06 22.01 -8.10
C ALA A 53 -0.40 22.07 -7.63
N ILE A 54 -0.72 21.64 -6.40
CA ILE A 54 -2.08 21.65 -5.86
C ILE A 54 -2.00 22.15 -4.43
N ASP A 55 -2.44 23.38 -4.20
CA ASP A 55 -2.55 23.97 -2.86
C ASP A 55 -3.68 23.26 -2.11
N LEU A 56 -3.34 22.14 -1.47
CA LEU A 56 -4.26 21.43 -0.60
C LEU A 56 -4.33 22.16 0.73
N LYS A 57 -5.54 22.25 1.30
CA LYS A 57 -5.72 22.72 2.67
C LYS A 57 -4.77 21.95 3.58
N LYS A 58 -3.99 22.68 4.37
CA LYS A 58 -3.15 22.10 5.41
C LYS A 58 -4.06 21.32 6.38
N ILE A 59 -3.83 20.01 6.49
CA ILE A 59 -4.45 19.16 7.51
C ILE A 59 -3.40 18.95 8.60
N ALA A 60 -3.78 19.20 9.85
CA ALA A 60 -2.87 19.09 10.98
C ALA A 60 -2.63 17.62 11.37
N LYS A 61 -1.50 17.36 12.02
CA LYS A 61 -1.24 16.05 12.64
C LYS A 61 -2.37 15.71 13.62
N GLY A 62 -2.85 14.47 13.56
CA GLY A 62 -3.95 13.97 14.40
C GLY A 62 -5.34 14.27 13.83
N GLU A 63 -5.46 15.08 12.79
CA GLU A 63 -6.72 15.20 12.04
C GLU A 63 -6.89 14.00 11.09
N LYS A 64 -8.11 13.85 10.56
CA LYS A 64 -8.44 12.80 9.60
C LYS A 64 -8.49 13.35 8.19
N CYS A 65 -8.09 12.54 7.23
CA CYS A 65 -8.33 12.77 5.82
C CYS A 65 -8.95 11.54 5.17
N HIS A 66 -9.72 11.78 4.12
CA HIS A 66 -10.33 10.72 3.34
C HIS A 66 -9.35 10.20 2.30
N MET A 67 -9.20 8.88 2.23
CA MET A 67 -8.41 8.22 1.21
C MET A 67 -9.29 7.31 0.38
N GLU A 68 -9.13 7.40 -0.94
CA GLU A 68 -9.96 6.70 -1.91
C GLU A 68 -9.52 5.25 -2.09
N LYS A 69 -10.44 4.45 -2.63
CA LYS A 69 -10.10 3.11 -3.12
C LYS A 69 -9.06 3.24 -4.24
N ASP A 70 -8.15 2.26 -4.31
CA ASP A 70 -7.08 2.17 -5.30
C ASP A 70 -6.05 3.31 -5.26
N SER A 71 -6.09 4.15 -4.20
CA SER A 71 -5.03 5.10 -3.88
C SER A 71 -3.70 4.38 -3.68
N VAL A 72 -2.63 4.96 -4.25
CA VAL A 72 -1.28 4.38 -4.18
C VAL A 72 -0.61 4.78 -2.88
N ILE A 73 -0.22 3.78 -2.10
CA ILE A 73 0.51 3.94 -0.84
C ILE A 73 1.86 3.25 -0.93
N MET A 74 2.83 3.76 -0.18
CA MET A 74 4.19 3.24 -0.09
C MET A 74 4.47 2.83 1.34
N LYS A 75 4.99 1.63 1.56
CA LYS A 75 5.47 1.20 2.87
C LYS A 75 6.71 1.99 3.26
N ILE A 76 6.71 2.50 4.48
CA ILE A 76 7.90 3.09 5.10
C ILE A 76 8.55 2.06 6.03
N GLY A 77 7.75 1.33 6.80
CA GLY A 77 8.27 0.36 7.77
C GLY A 77 7.23 -0.09 8.79
N PRO A 78 7.65 -0.69 9.92
CA PRO A 78 6.76 -0.96 11.04
C PRO A 78 6.15 0.34 11.59
N GLY A 79 4.89 0.28 12.00
CA GLY A 79 4.26 1.39 12.72
C GLY A 79 4.67 1.46 14.19
N ALA A 80 4.39 2.59 14.83
CA ALA A 80 4.53 2.77 16.27
C ALA A 80 3.50 1.94 17.06
N THR A 81 2.34 1.65 16.48
CA THR A 81 1.36 0.74 17.07
C THR A 81 1.75 -0.73 16.82
N PRO A 82 1.79 -1.60 17.84
CA PRO A 82 2.04 -3.02 17.63
C PRO A 82 1.06 -3.64 16.64
N GLY A 83 1.57 -4.40 15.67
CA GLY A 83 0.73 -5.02 14.64
C GLY A 83 0.29 -4.08 13.51
N SER A 84 0.93 -2.91 13.39
CA SER A 84 0.68 -1.95 12.31
C SER A 84 1.90 -1.73 11.40
N THR A 85 1.63 -1.23 10.21
CA THR A 85 2.60 -0.82 9.21
C THR A 85 2.46 0.67 8.95
N LEU A 86 3.57 1.41 9.06
CA LEU A 86 3.65 2.81 8.66
C LEU A 86 3.73 2.90 7.14
N VAL A 87 2.82 3.65 6.57
CA VAL A 87 2.72 3.88 5.13
C VAL A 87 2.65 5.37 4.82
N ARG A 88 3.02 5.72 3.60
CA ARG A 88 2.96 7.07 3.04
C ARG A 88 2.07 7.10 1.82
N TYR A 89 1.23 8.11 1.69
CA TYR A 89 0.48 8.36 0.47
C TYR A 89 1.41 8.85 -0.65
N ALA A 90 1.41 8.14 -1.78
CA ALA A 90 2.38 8.32 -2.86
C ALA A 90 1.81 9.02 -4.11
N ALA A 91 0.51 9.32 -4.14
CA ALA A 91 -0.11 10.00 -5.27
C ALA A 91 -0.31 11.51 -5.00
N PRO A 92 -0.01 12.40 -5.97
CA PRO A 92 -0.44 13.79 -5.87
C PRO A 92 -1.96 13.79 -5.80
N ASN A 93 -2.55 14.50 -4.85
CA ASN A 93 -4.00 14.43 -4.64
C ASN A 93 -4.76 14.86 -5.90
N LEU A 94 -5.38 13.91 -6.60
CA LEU A 94 -6.08 14.17 -7.87
C LEU A 94 -7.53 14.64 -7.66
N SER A 95 -8.00 14.75 -6.41
CA SER A 95 -9.40 15.07 -6.07
C SER A 95 -9.51 16.14 -4.99
N HIS A 96 -10.55 16.98 -5.06
CA HIS A 96 -10.85 17.95 -4.01
C HIS A 96 -11.28 17.22 -2.73
N GLY A 97 -10.47 17.30 -1.66
CA GLY A 97 -10.82 16.79 -0.33
C GLY A 97 -10.10 15.51 0.13
N GLY A 98 -9.26 14.91 -0.72
CA GLY A 98 -8.46 13.73 -0.34
C GLY A 98 -7.29 14.04 0.60
N CYS A 99 -6.62 12.98 1.09
CA CYS A 99 -5.39 13.10 1.87
C CYS A 99 -4.29 13.88 1.13
N PRO A 100 -3.55 14.77 1.83
CA PRO A 100 -2.40 15.45 1.25
C PRO A 100 -1.33 14.48 0.77
N PHE A 101 -0.64 14.83 -0.30
CA PHE A 101 0.53 14.07 -0.77
C PHE A 101 1.58 13.94 0.36
N MET A 102 2.29 12.81 0.42
CA MET A 102 3.26 12.46 1.47
C MET A 102 2.71 12.36 2.89
N THR A 103 1.39 12.34 3.05
CA THR A 103 0.78 12.04 4.34
C THR A 103 1.17 10.65 4.80
N GLU A 104 1.57 10.54 6.06
CA GLU A 104 1.89 9.28 6.73
C GLU A 104 0.78 8.87 7.68
N PHE A 105 0.48 7.59 7.71
CA PHE A 105 -0.51 6.97 8.59
C PHE A 105 -0.18 5.49 8.78
N GLU A 106 -0.81 4.88 9.78
CA GLU A 106 -0.67 3.46 10.08
C GLU A 106 -1.86 2.67 9.56
N LEU A 107 -1.57 1.51 8.98
CA LEU A 107 -2.55 0.47 8.68
C LEU A 107 -2.30 -0.73 9.58
N SER A 108 -3.33 -1.50 9.91
CA SER A 108 -3.08 -2.81 10.51
C SER A 108 -2.28 -3.68 9.52
N ASN A 109 -1.47 -4.61 10.03
CA ASN A 109 -0.71 -5.51 9.15
C ASN A 109 -1.62 -6.33 8.22
N ALA A 110 -2.84 -6.63 8.66
CA ALA A 110 -3.84 -7.32 7.85
C ALA A 110 -4.34 -6.42 6.69
N ASP A 111 -4.67 -5.16 6.98
CA ASP A 111 -5.11 -4.21 5.96
C ASP A 111 -4.00 -3.90 4.96
N TYR A 112 -2.77 -3.76 5.43
CA TYR A 112 -1.61 -3.58 4.55
C TYR A 112 -1.40 -4.81 3.66
N SER A 113 -1.50 -6.02 4.22
CA SER A 113 -1.39 -7.25 3.43
C SER A 113 -2.50 -7.36 2.37
N ALA A 114 -3.73 -6.97 2.69
CA ALA A 114 -4.83 -6.91 1.72
C ALA A 114 -4.55 -5.86 0.63
N ALA A 115 -4.05 -4.68 1.00
CA ALA A 115 -3.66 -3.63 0.05
C ALA A 115 -2.56 -4.10 -0.92
N ARG A 116 -1.59 -4.87 -0.40
CA ARG A 116 -0.51 -5.45 -1.21
C ARG A 116 -1.02 -6.55 -2.14
N ALA A 117 -1.95 -7.37 -1.67
CA ALA A 117 -2.62 -8.37 -2.52
C ALA A 117 -3.40 -7.69 -3.66
N GLU A 118 -4.12 -6.60 -3.39
CA GLU A 118 -4.84 -5.84 -4.41
C GLU A 118 -3.90 -5.27 -5.48
N TYR A 119 -2.76 -4.72 -5.05
CA TYR A 119 -1.70 -4.22 -5.96
C TYR A 119 -1.18 -5.34 -6.87
N ASN A 120 -0.88 -6.51 -6.30
CA ASN A 120 -0.35 -7.65 -7.06
C ASN A 120 -1.39 -8.24 -8.03
N ALA A 121 -2.67 -8.29 -7.61
CA ALA A 121 -3.77 -8.77 -8.45
C ALA A 121 -4.02 -7.85 -9.67
N LYS A 122 -3.65 -6.57 -9.56
CA LYS A 122 -3.82 -5.54 -10.60
C LYS A 122 -2.49 -5.12 -11.25
N ALA A 123 -1.53 -6.03 -11.44
CA ALA A 123 -0.17 -5.71 -11.85
C ALA A 123 -0.06 -4.80 -13.10
N GLU A 124 -0.89 -5.01 -14.13
CA GLU A 124 -0.89 -4.16 -15.33
C GLU A 124 -1.40 -2.73 -15.06
N GLU A 125 -2.51 -2.61 -14.34
CA GLU A 125 -3.05 -1.32 -13.91
C GLU A 125 -2.07 -0.62 -12.96
N ALA A 126 -1.41 -1.39 -12.10
CA ALA A 126 -0.39 -0.93 -11.19
C ALA A 126 0.78 -0.32 -11.94
N SER A 127 1.35 -1.04 -12.91
CA SER A 127 2.45 -0.52 -13.73
C SER A 127 2.07 0.79 -14.40
N LYS A 128 0.87 0.88 -15.00
CA LYS A 128 0.41 2.10 -15.65
C LYS A 128 0.25 3.27 -14.67
N LYS A 129 -0.39 3.04 -13.53
CA LYS A 129 -0.54 4.06 -12.47
C LYS A 129 0.81 4.54 -11.96
N ILE A 130 1.77 3.64 -11.76
CA ILE A 130 3.12 4.01 -11.32
C ILE A 130 3.85 4.83 -12.39
N ASP A 131 3.73 4.48 -13.68
CA ASP A 131 4.35 5.27 -14.75
C ASP A 131 3.73 6.66 -14.90
N ASP A 132 2.42 6.77 -14.73
CA ASP A 132 1.74 8.07 -14.71
C ASP A 132 2.15 8.89 -13.48
N LEU A 133 2.29 8.27 -12.30
CA LEU A 133 2.82 8.92 -11.10
C LEU A 133 4.27 9.40 -11.29
N LYS A 134 5.15 8.59 -11.87
CA LYS A 134 6.53 8.98 -12.18
C LYS A 134 6.57 10.21 -13.09
N LYS A 135 5.73 10.24 -14.13
CA LYS A 135 5.62 11.40 -15.03
C LYS A 135 5.10 12.65 -14.31
N GLN A 136 4.09 12.48 -13.45
CA GLN A 136 3.51 13.59 -12.70
C GLN A 136 4.47 14.16 -11.65
N LEU A 137 5.21 13.29 -10.95
CA LEU A 137 6.08 13.66 -9.84
C LEU A 137 7.50 14.04 -10.28
N GLY A 138 7.97 13.54 -11.43
CA GLY A 138 9.32 13.81 -11.93
C GLY A 138 10.39 13.49 -10.88
N ASP A 139 11.24 14.47 -10.56
CA ASP A 139 12.32 14.32 -9.58
C ASP A 139 11.82 13.98 -8.16
N LYS A 140 10.58 14.35 -7.81
CA LYS A 140 9.98 14.01 -6.51
C LYS A 140 9.73 12.52 -6.35
N TRP A 141 9.53 11.79 -7.45
CA TRP A 141 9.47 10.33 -7.39
C TRP A 141 10.78 9.76 -6.84
N ASN A 142 11.92 10.27 -7.29
CA ASN A 142 13.23 9.81 -6.83
C ASN A 142 13.46 10.17 -5.35
N GLU A 143 12.99 11.33 -4.88
CA GLU A 143 13.04 11.70 -3.46
C GLU A 143 12.20 10.75 -2.58
N LEU A 144 10.99 10.40 -3.04
CA LEU A 144 10.11 9.45 -2.37
C LEU A 144 10.79 8.09 -2.20
N THR A 145 11.37 7.58 -3.29
CA THR A 145 11.93 6.21 -3.33
C THR A 145 13.31 6.10 -2.68
N LYS A 146 14.13 7.17 -2.68
CA LYS A 146 15.42 7.20 -1.96
C LYS A 146 15.27 7.33 -0.45
N SER A 147 14.20 7.96 0.02
CA SER A 147 13.91 8.06 1.46
C SER A 147 13.47 6.74 2.09
N ALA A 148 13.25 5.69 1.28
CA ALA A 148 12.97 4.33 1.73
C ALA A 148 14.23 3.48 1.93
N GLU A 149 15.42 3.98 1.57
CA GLU A 149 16.67 3.37 2.03
C GLU A 149 16.80 3.57 3.55
N PRO A 150 17.15 2.53 4.33
CA PRO A 150 17.49 2.71 5.73
C PRO A 150 18.60 3.76 5.80
N GLN A 151 18.37 4.85 6.54
CA GLN A 151 19.45 5.78 6.87
C GLN A 151 20.58 4.94 7.49
N LYS A 152 21.68 4.78 6.76
CA LYS A 152 22.93 4.31 7.35
C LYS A 152 23.22 5.26 8.48
N GLU A 153 23.12 4.74 9.70
CA GLU A 153 23.55 5.33 10.95
C GLU A 153 24.85 6.09 10.72
N ALA A 154 24.80 7.41 10.87
CA ALA A 154 25.98 8.25 10.76
C ALA A 154 26.96 7.82 11.85
N GLU A 155 28.07 7.22 11.45
CA GLU A 155 29.17 6.87 12.33
C GLU A 155 29.60 8.15 13.09
N PRO A 156 29.65 8.14 14.44
CA PRO A 156 30.01 9.34 15.19
C PRO A 156 31.45 9.74 14.85
N PRO A 157 31.76 11.05 14.84
CA PRO A 157 33.10 11.51 14.51
C PRO A 157 34.11 10.92 15.51
N LYS A 158 35.13 10.24 14.98
CA LYS A 158 36.31 9.85 15.75
C LYS A 158 37.03 11.14 16.14
N ASN A 159 37.03 11.46 17.43
CA ASN A 159 37.94 12.43 18.03
C ASN A 159 39.37 11.92 17.99
#